data_AF-A0A5C4WWA4-F1
#
_entry.id   AF-A0A5C4WWA4-F1
#
_cell.length_a   1.000
_cell.length_b   1.000
_cell.length_c   1.000
_cell.angle_alpha   90.00
_cell.angle_beta   90.00
_cell.angle_gamma   90.00
#
_symmetry.space_group_name_H-M   'P 1'
#
loop_
_entity.id
_entity.type
_entity.pdbx_description
1 polymer ?
#
loop_
_entity_poly.entity_id
_entity_poly.type
_entity_poly.pdbx_seq_one_letter_code
_entity_poly.pdbx_strand_id
1 'polypeptide(L)'
;MSGRTQVNFGMMEEANIALLGVVTKLDQITDDLYKQIMLDFGQDSNDPAVNNWDGAAKEYFDQRRRAWDQAEREMGDQLHAAARALGVANDNYKAAEDANRRIWAQA
;
A
#
# COMPACT_ATOMS: atom_id res chain seq x y z
N MET A 1 -7.78 1.39 -32.68
CA MET A 1 -7.30 2.13 -31.48
C MET A 1 -6.65 1.21 -30.42
N SER A 2 -6.15 0.01 -30.77
CA SER A 2 -5.73 -1.01 -29.80
C SER A 2 -4.49 -0.67 -28.94
N GLY A 3 -3.47 0.00 -29.52
CA GLY A 3 -2.20 0.25 -28.81
C GLY A 3 -2.28 1.25 -27.65
N ARG A 4 -3.08 2.33 -27.77
CA ARG A 4 -3.20 3.35 -26.70
C ARG A 4 -3.85 2.77 -25.44
N THR A 5 -4.87 1.93 -25.60
CA THR A 5 -5.55 1.30 -24.47
C THR A 5 -4.64 0.31 -23.74
N GLN A 6 -3.87 -0.50 -24.47
CA GLN A 6 -2.90 -1.43 -23.87
C GLN A 6 -1.82 -0.69 -23.07
N VAL A 7 -1.25 0.37 -23.65
CA VAL A 7 -0.28 1.23 -22.96
C VAL A 7 -0.88 1.83 -21.69
N ASN A 8 -2.12 2.34 -21.75
CA ASN A 8 -2.80 2.90 -20.59
C ASN A 8 -3.00 1.87 -19.46
N PHE A 9 -3.39 0.63 -19.78
CA PHE A 9 -3.51 -0.43 -18.77
C PHE A 9 -2.16 -0.78 -18.12
N GLY A 10 -1.09 -0.86 -18.91
CA GLY A 10 0.27 -1.07 -18.39
C GLY A 10 0.68 0.03 -17.41
N MET A 11 0.46 1.30 -17.78
CA MET A 11 0.75 2.44 -16.88
C MET A 11 -0.09 2.42 -15.60
N MET A 12 -1.34 1.97 -15.66
CA MET A 12 -2.20 1.83 -14.47
C MET A 12 -1.73 0.71 -13.54
N GLU A 13 -1.25 -0.41 -14.08
CA GLU A 13 -0.68 -1.51 -13.31
C GLU A 13 0.62 -1.09 -12.62
N GLU A 14 1.52 -0.42 -13.36
CA GLU A 14 2.75 0.17 -12.80
C GLU A 14 2.46 1.17 -11.68
N ALA A 15 1.49 2.06 -11.88
CA ALA A 15 1.07 3.02 -10.86
C ALA A 15 0.54 2.33 -9.60
N ASN A 16 -0.24 1.24 -9.74
CA ASN A 16 -0.74 0.49 -8.60
C ASN A 16 0.40 -0.17 -7.79
N ILE A 17 1.37 -0.78 -8.48
CA ILE A 17 2.57 -1.36 -7.86
C ILE A 17 3.36 -0.27 -7.11
N ALA A 18 3.54 0.90 -7.71
CA ALA A 18 4.23 2.01 -7.06
C ALA A 18 3.50 2.46 -5.78
N LEU A 19 2.17 2.55 -5.81
CA LEU A 19 1.35 2.90 -4.65
C LEU A 19 1.42 1.85 -3.53
N LEU A 20 1.43 0.56 -3.87
CA LEU A 20 1.67 -0.50 -2.88
C LEU A 20 3.05 -0.37 -2.22
N GLY A 21 4.06 0.01 -3.01
CA GLY A 21 5.39 0.35 -2.51
C GLY A 21 5.37 1.52 -1.53
N VAL A 22 4.58 2.56 -1.80
CA VAL A 22 4.39 3.70 -0.89
C VAL A 22 3.73 3.25 0.42
N VAL A 23 2.68 2.43 0.38
CA VAL A 23 2.04 1.91 1.60
C VAL A 23 3.01 1.09 2.44
N THR A 24 3.81 0.24 1.79
CA THR A 24 4.86 -0.54 2.48
C THR A 24 5.90 0.38 3.13
N LYS A 25 6.25 1.49 2.45
CA LYS A 25 7.20 2.44 3.00
C LYS A 25 6.61 3.24 4.16
N LEU A 26 5.31 3.55 4.14
CA LEU A 26 4.62 4.20 5.25
C LEU A 26 4.65 3.32 6.50
N ASP A 27 4.30 2.04 6.39
CA ASP A 27 4.37 1.04 7.46
C ASP A 27 5.77 0.96 8.10
N GLN A 28 6.82 0.93 7.27
CA GLN A 28 8.20 0.98 7.78
C GLN A 28 8.51 2.27 8.55
N ILE A 29 8.06 3.43 8.04
CA ILE A 29 8.33 4.73 8.66
C ILE A 29 7.59 4.87 9.99
N THR A 30 6.34 4.42 10.06
CA THR A 30 5.53 4.48 11.29
C THR A 30 6.08 3.54 12.36
N ASP A 31 6.57 2.36 11.97
CA ASP A 31 7.29 1.44 12.86
C ASP A 31 8.62 2.01 13.38
N ASP A 32 9.41 2.62 12.51
CA ASP A 32 10.68 3.22 12.89
C ASP A 32 10.48 4.46 13.78
N LEU A 33 9.45 5.27 13.50
CA LEU A 33 9.04 6.37 14.38
C LEU A 33 8.66 5.85 15.77
N TYR A 34 7.87 4.78 15.84
CA TYR A 34 7.49 4.18 17.12
C TYR A 34 8.72 3.71 17.90
N LYS A 35 9.69 3.03 17.25
CA LYS A 35 10.96 2.62 17.89
C LYS A 35 11.78 3.81 18.36
N GLN A 36 11.86 4.88 17.56
CA GLN A 36 12.60 6.08 17.92
C GLN A 36 12.00 6.74 19.16
N ILE A 37 10.68 6.86 19.22
CA ILE A 37 9.99 7.39 20.40
C ILE A 37 10.29 6.51 21.62
N MET A 38 10.25 5.17 21.49
CA MET A 38 10.63 4.28 22.59
C MET A 38 12.05 4.53 23.09
N LEU A 39 13.00 4.75 22.19
CA LEU A 39 14.40 5.03 22.54
C LEU A 39 14.55 6.40 23.21
N ASP A 40 13.91 7.43 22.68
CA ASP A 40 13.97 8.80 23.20
C ASP A 40 13.40 8.90 24.63
N PHE A 41 12.34 8.14 24.93
CA PHE A 41 11.78 8.06 26.28
C PHE A 41 12.52 7.04 27.16
N GLY A 42 13.10 5.97 26.60
CA GLY A 42 13.82 4.96 27.35
C GLY A 42 15.24 5.34 27.78
N GLN A 43 15.82 6.41 27.22
CA GLN A 43 17.15 6.90 27.59
C GLN A 43 17.06 8.09 28.54
N ASP A 44 17.21 7.87 29.85
CA ASP A 44 17.74 8.92 30.72
C ASP A 44 19.26 8.98 30.49
N SER A 45 19.78 10.17 30.15
CA SER A 45 21.21 10.40 29.93
C SER A 45 22.07 10.21 31.19
N ASN A 46 21.44 10.06 32.36
CA ASN A 46 22.13 9.87 33.64
C ASN A 46 22.06 8.44 34.20
N ASP A 47 21.13 7.59 33.72
CA ASP A 47 21.04 6.18 34.14
C ASP A 47 20.46 5.27 33.04
N PRO A 48 21.28 4.45 32.36
CA PRO A 48 20.83 3.55 31.30
C PRO A 48 19.97 2.37 31.80
N ALA A 49 19.78 2.20 33.12
CA ALA A 49 18.87 1.20 33.69
C ALA A 49 17.43 1.72 33.86
N VAL A 50 17.19 3.02 33.70
CA VAL A 50 15.87 3.63 33.89
C VAL A 50 15.13 3.69 32.56
N ASN A 51 14.21 2.75 32.36
CA ASN A 51 13.30 2.76 31.23
C ASN A 51 12.08 3.65 31.55
N ASN A 52 12.06 4.92 31.14
CA ASN A 52 10.89 5.79 31.33
C ASN A 52 9.75 5.52 30.32
N TRP A 53 9.90 4.50 29.46
CA TRP A 53 8.83 4.01 28.61
C TRP A 53 7.85 3.13 29.41
N ASP A 54 6.97 3.77 30.18
CA ASP A 54 5.86 3.11 30.86
C ASP A 54 4.66 4.07 31.04
N GLY A 55 3.52 3.52 31.42
CA GLY A 55 2.31 4.29 31.75
C GLY A 55 1.64 4.96 30.55
N ALA A 56 1.05 6.13 30.79
CA ALA A 56 0.12 6.78 29.85
C ALA A 56 0.74 7.12 28.47
N ALA A 57 2.05 7.42 28.42
CA ALA A 57 2.73 7.70 27.16
C ALA A 57 2.82 6.45 26.27
N LYS A 58 3.22 5.32 26.86
CA LYS A 58 3.24 4.03 26.18
C LYS A 58 1.85 3.66 25.68
N GLU A 59 0.83 3.74 26.52
CA GLU A 59 -0.55 3.41 26.15
C GLU A 59 -1.05 4.29 24.99
N TYR A 60 -0.74 5.59 25.02
CA TYR A 60 -1.11 6.52 23.96
C TYR A 60 -0.45 6.13 22.62
N PHE A 61 0.86 5.89 22.61
CA PHE A 61 1.57 5.54 21.37
C PHE A 61 1.25 4.14 20.86
N ASP A 62 0.96 3.18 21.74
CA ASP A 62 0.44 1.86 21.36
C ASP A 62 -0.91 2.00 20.62
N GLN A 63 -1.80 2.86 21.11
CA GLN A 63 -3.08 3.13 20.45
C GLN A 63 -2.87 3.81 19.08
N ARG A 64 -1.95 4.76 19.00
CA ARG A 64 -1.60 5.42 17.73
C ARG A 64 -1.03 4.44 16.72
N ARG A 65 -0.11 3.58 17.14
CA ARG A 65 0.45 2.52 16.30
C ARG A 65 -0.65 1.63 15.73
N ARG A 66 -1.54 1.11 16.57
CA ARG A 66 -2.66 0.28 16.09
C ARG A 66 -3.55 1.00 15.06
N ALA A 67 -3.76 2.30 15.22
CA ALA A 67 -4.54 3.10 14.29
C ALA A 67 -3.81 3.30 12.94
N TRP A 68 -2.48 3.48 12.97
CA TRP A 68 -1.66 3.52 11.76
C TRP A 68 -1.65 2.18 11.05
N ASP A 69 -1.38 1.08 11.77
CA ASP A 69 -1.39 -0.28 11.24
C ASP A 69 -2.75 -0.63 10.60
N GLN A 70 -3.85 -0.15 11.18
CA GLN A 70 -5.19 -0.33 10.59
C GLN A 70 -5.33 0.46 9.29
N ALA A 71 -4.99 1.74 9.28
CA ALA A 71 -5.10 2.59 8.10
C ALA A 71 -4.22 2.08 6.95
N GLU A 72 -3.01 1.63 7.24
CA GLU A 72 -2.08 1.06 6.25
C GLU A 72 -2.62 -0.22 5.63
N ARG A 73 -3.20 -1.11 6.44
CA ARG A 73 -3.89 -2.31 5.94
C ARG A 73 -5.08 -1.97 5.06
N GLU A 74 -5.93 -1.04 5.49
CA GLU A 74 -7.08 -0.59 4.69
C GLU A 74 -6.64 0.00 3.34
N MET A 75 -5.57 0.80 3.32
CA MET A 75 -4.98 1.32 2.07
C MET A 75 -4.45 0.19 1.18
N GLY A 76 -3.72 -0.77 1.74
CA GLY A 76 -3.22 -1.94 1.01
C GLY A 76 -4.35 -2.76 0.39
N ASP A 77 -5.41 -3.03 1.14
CA ASP A 77 -6.57 -3.79 0.68
C ASP A 77 -7.29 -3.08 -0.48
N GLN A 78 -7.46 -1.76 -0.39
CA GLN A 78 -8.07 -0.95 -1.46
C GLN A 78 -7.21 -0.97 -2.73
N LEU A 79 -5.89 -0.85 -2.61
CA LEU A 79 -4.98 -0.91 -3.75
C LEU A 79 -4.98 -2.29 -4.41
N HIS A 80 -5.00 -3.36 -3.62
CA HIS A 80 -5.15 -4.73 -4.13
C HIS A 80 -6.50 -4.95 -4.81
N ALA A 81 -7.59 -4.39 -4.28
CA ALA A 81 -8.89 -4.44 -4.94
C ALA A 81 -8.88 -3.70 -6.29
N ALA A 82 -8.24 -2.52 -6.34
CA ALA A 82 -8.06 -1.77 -7.58
C ALA A 82 -7.22 -2.55 -8.62
N ALA A 83 -6.14 -3.20 -8.20
CA ALA A 83 -5.31 -4.04 -9.07
C ALA A 83 -6.12 -5.19 -9.70
N ARG A 84 -6.93 -5.90 -8.89
CA ARG A 84 -7.82 -6.96 -9.40
C ARG A 84 -8.84 -6.43 -10.39
N ALA A 85 -9.47 -5.29 -10.10
CA ALA A 85 -10.45 -4.67 -10.99
C ALA A 85 -9.82 -4.25 -12.33
N LEU A 86 -8.60 -3.70 -12.31
CA LEU A 86 -7.83 -3.37 -13.52
C LEU A 86 -7.51 -4.62 -14.34
N GLY A 87 -7.09 -5.72 -13.69
CA GLY A 87 -6.86 -7.00 -14.36
C GLY A 87 -8.09 -7.53 -15.09
N VAL A 88 -9.24 -7.58 -14.40
CA VAL A 88 -10.52 -8.01 -15.00
C VAL A 88 -10.92 -7.10 -16.16
N ALA A 89 -10.75 -5.78 -16.04
CA ALA A 89 -11.05 -4.84 -17.11
C ALA A 89 -10.17 -5.05 -18.35
N ASN A 90 -8.87 -5.32 -18.15
CA ASN A 90 -7.92 -5.61 -19.22
C ASN A 90 -8.26 -6.93 -19.94
N ASP A 91 -8.60 -7.98 -19.19
CA ASP A 91 -8.97 -9.28 -19.75
C ASP A 91 -10.27 -9.19 -20.56
N ASN A 92 -11.29 -8.51 -20.03
CA ASN A 92 -12.53 -8.24 -20.76
C ASN A 92 -12.28 -7.46 -22.05
N TYR A 93 -11.39 -6.46 -22.00
CA TYR A 93 -11.00 -5.69 -23.18
C TYR A 93 -10.32 -6.56 -24.25
N LYS A 94 -9.34 -7.39 -23.86
CA LYS A 94 -8.65 -8.30 -24.79
C LYS A 94 -9.63 -9.28 -25.44
N ALA A 95 -10.54 -9.86 -24.67
CA ALA A 95 -11.55 -10.79 -25.17
C ALA A 95 -12.49 -10.12 -26.20
N ALA A 96 -12.93 -8.88 -25.95
CA ALA A 96 -13.77 -8.12 -26.88
C ALA A 96 -13.02 -7.77 -28.18
N GLU A 97 -11.76 -7.35 -28.07
CA GLU A 97 -10.89 -7.10 -29.22
C GLU A 97 -10.65 -8.36 -30.06
N ASP A 98 -10.42 -9.51 -29.42
CA ASP A 98 -10.27 -10.80 -30.12
C ASP A 98 -11.57 -11.22 -30.82
N ALA A 99 -12.72 -11.06 -30.18
CA ALA A 99 -14.01 -11.35 -30.78
C ALA A 99 -14.27 -10.46 -32.01
N ASN A 100 -14.01 -9.16 -31.90
CA ASN A 100 -14.14 -8.22 -33.02
C ASN A 100 -13.19 -8.58 -34.16
N ARG A 101 -11.91 -8.88 -33.87
CA ARG A 101 -10.97 -9.33 -34.90
C ARG A 101 -11.46 -10.56 -35.66
N ARG A 102 -12.07 -11.53 -34.96
CA ARG A 102 -12.63 -12.74 -35.59
C ARG A 102 -13.82 -12.43 -36.50
N ILE A 103 -14.73 -11.56 -36.06
CA ILE A 103 -15.88 -11.13 -36.87
C ILE A 103 -15.42 -10.45 -38.16
N TRP A 104 -14.44 -9.55 -38.05
CA TRP A 104 -13.95 -8.77 -39.18
C TRP A 104 -13.04 -9.57 -40.12
N ALA A 105 -12.40 -10.64 -39.64
CA ALA A 105 -11.65 -11.56 -40.47
C ALA A 105 -12.54 -12.53 -41.28
N GLN A 106 -13.84 -12.60 -40.95
CA GLN A 106 -14.83 -13.46 -41.60
C GLN A 106 -15.79 -12.67 -42.51
N ALA A 107 -15.67 -11.34 -42.53
CA ALA A 107 -16.45 -10.42 -43.37
C ALA A 107 -15.62 -9.95 -44.58
#